data_AF-A0A101VEN4-F1
#
_entry.id   AF-A0A101VEN4-F1
#
_cell.length_a   1.000
_cell.length_b   1.000
_cell.length_c   1.000
_cell.angle_alpha   90.00
_cell.angle_beta   90.00
_cell.angle_gamma   90.00
#
_symmetry.space_group_name_H-M   'P 1'
#
loop_
_entity.id
_entity.type
_entity.pdbx_description
1 polymer ?
#
loop_
_entity_poly.entity_id
_entity_poly.type
_entity_poly.pdbx_seq_one_letter_code
_entity_poly.pdbx_strand_id
1 'polypeptide(L)' 'MDKDKKAPLDKEEKKMSAIPKKVQIDRQSILDRISSKTTKLNAKKGKVKLNPDNPSHKDWYEDK' A
#
# COMPACT_ATOMS: atom_id res chain seq x y z
N MET A 1 47.86 35.57 22.21
CA MET A 1 48.00 34.21 21.66
C MET A 1 46.66 33.55 21.89
N ASP A 2 45.82 33.42 20.88
CA ASP A 2 44.60 32.61 21.00
C ASP A 2 44.40 31.87 19.67
N LYS A 3 44.83 30.61 19.69
CA LYS A 3 44.76 29.69 18.55
C LYS A 3 43.37 29.06 18.55
N ASP A 4 42.40 29.73 17.94
CA ASP A 4 41.12 29.09 17.58
C ASP A 4 41.36 28.11 16.44
N LYS A 5 41.83 26.91 16.79
CA LYS A 5 41.87 25.75 15.90
C LYS A 5 40.43 25.38 15.55
N LYS A 6 39.92 25.88 14.43
CA LYS A 6 38.75 25.27 13.78
C LYS A 6 39.14 23.87 13.32
N ALA A 7 38.69 22.87 14.06
CA ALA A 7 38.74 21.49 13.59
C ALA A 7 37.97 21.38 12.26
N PRO A 8 38.49 20.67 11.24
CA PRO A 8 37.72 20.42 10.04
C PRO A 8 36.52 19.55 10.41
N LEU A 9 35.32 20.03 10.10
CA LEU A 9 34.10 19.23 10.20
C LEU A 9 34.29 18.00 9.32
N ASP A 10 34.37 16.83 9.95
CA ASP A 10 34.48 15.55 9.26
C ASP A 10 33.32 15.43 8.28
N LYS A 11 33.67 15.25 7.01
CA LYS A 11 32.75 15.02 5.90
C LYS A 11 32.13 13.63 6.06
N GLU A 12 31.20 13.45 7.00
CA GLU A 12 30.22 12.38 6.92
C GLU A 12 29.15 12.75 5.87
N GLU A 13 29.59 12.95 4.63
CA GLU A 13 28.69 12.91 3.49
C GLU A 13 28.49 11.43 3.13
N LYS A 14 27.82 10.68 4.03
CA LYS A 14 27.22 9.40 3.68
C LYS A 14 26.25 9.70 2.55
N LYS A 15 26.68 9.46 1.31
CA LYS A 15 25.88 9.59 0.08
C LYS A 15 24.55 8.85 0.29
N MET A 16 23.52 9.58 0.69
CA MET A 16 22.15 9.06 0.72
C MET A 16 21.77 8.79 -0.74
N SER A 17 21.81 7.53 -1.14
CA SER A 17 21.40 7.13 -2.49
C SER A 17 19.90 7.37 -2.63
N ALA A 18 19.52 8.45 -3.33
CA ALA A 18 18.13 8.85 -3.55
C ALA A 18 17.41 8.02 -4.64
N ILE A 19 18.09 7.02 -5.23
CA ILE A 19 17.54 6.24 -6.34
C ILE A 19 16.91 4.98 -5.75
N PRO A 20 15.57 4.87 -5.73
CA PRO A 20 14.92 3.63 -5.35
C PRO A 20 15.39 2.52 -6.30
N LYS A 21 15.96 1.46 -5.72
CA LYS A 21 16.35 0.27 -6.49
C LYS A 21 15.09 -0.26 -7.19
N LYS A 22 15.15 -0.41 -8.51
CA LYS A 22 14.12 -1.11 -9.27
C LYS A 22 14.14 -2.57 -8.85
N VAL A 23 13.29 -2.94 -7.92
CA VAL A 23 13.05 -4.34 -7.56
C VAL A 23 12.10 -4.90 -8.60
N GLN A 24 12.46 -6.04 -9.19
CA GLN A 24 11.57 -6.77 -10.09
C GLN A 24 10.51 -7.43 -9.21
N ILE A 25 9.34 -6.81 -9.12
CA ILE A 25 8.23 -7.31 -8.31
C ILE A 25 7.47 -8.32 -9.14
N ASP A 26 7.43 -9.57 -8.67
CA ASP A 26 6.51 -10.57 -9.20
C ASP A 26 5.09 -10.25 -8.71
N ARG A 27 4.41 -9.42 -9.51
CA ARG A 27 3.06 -8.95 -9.22
C ARG A 27 2.08 -10.11 -9.14
N GLN A 28 2.23 -11.14 -9.98
CA GLN A 28 1.28 -12.24 -10.03
C GLN A 28 1.35 -13.06 -8.73
N SER A 29 2.54 -13.42 -8.28
CA SER A 29 2.72 -14.14 -7.01
C SER A 29 2.14 -13.37 -5.81
N ILE A 30 2.31 -12.04 -5.77
CA ILE A 30 1.76 -11.21 -4.71
C ILE A 30 0.22 -11.19 -4.77
N LEU A 31 -0.35 -11.02 -5.96
CA LEU A 31 -1.80 -11.03 -6.15
C LEU A 31 -2.40 -12.39 -5.77
N ASP A 32 -1.74 -13.49 -6.09
CA ASP A 32 -2.19 -14.85 -5.73
C ASP A 32 -2.17 -15.06 -4.20
N ARG A 33 -1.16 -14.53 -3.50
CA ARG A 33 -1.09 -14.55 -2.03
C ARG A 33 -2.20 -13.73 -1.37
N ILE A 34 -2.58 -12.60 -1.96
CA ILE A 34 -3.70 -11.78 -1.46
C ILE A 34 -5.01 -12.50 -1.73
N SER A 35 -5.22 -12.96 -2.97
CA SER A 35 -6.42 -13.66 -3.41
C SER A 35 -6.68 -14.94 -2.61
N SER A 36 -5.64 -15.70 -2.25
CA SER A 36 -5.79 -16.90 -1.42
C SER A 36 -6.26 -16.65 0.01
N LYS A 37 -6.02 -15.45 0.56
CA LYS A 37 -6.48 -15.05 1.90
C LYS A 37 -7.88 -14.43 1.89
N THR A 38 -8.38 -14.00 0.73
CA THR A 38 -9.70 -13.39 0.61
C THR A 38 -10.80 -14.43 0.49
N THR A 39 -11.91 -14.24 1.21
CA THR A 39 -13.11 -15.05 1.02
C THR A 39 -13.65 -14.86 -0.40
N LYS A 40 -13.74 -15.94 -1.17
CA LYS A 40 -14.34 -15.91 -2.51
C LYS A 40 -15.82 -15.54 -2.39
N LEU A 41 -16.20 -14.41 -2.96
CA LEU A 41 -17.60 -14.01 -3.02
C LEU A 41 -18.34 -14.92 -4.01
N ASN A 42 -19.35 -15.64 -3.52
CA ASN A 42 -20.18 -16.50 -4.36
C ASN A 42 -21.25 -15.64 -5.05
N ALA A 43 -20.87 -15.01 -6.16
CA ALA A 43 -21.74 -14.16 -6.96
C ALA A 43 -22.37 -14.96 -8.11
N LYS A 44 -23.70 -15.08 -8.15
CA LYS A 44 -24.39 -15.70 -9.29
C LYS A 44 -24.23 -14.78 -10.51
N LYS A 45 -23.59 -15.29 -11.58
CA LYS A 45 -23.31 -14.55 -12.82
C LYS A 45 -22.50 -13.25 -12.61
N GLY A 46 -21.57 -13.25 -11.64
CA GLY A 46 -20.76 -12.06 -11.32
C GLY A 46 -21.52 -10.93 -10.63
N LYS A 47 -22.76 -11.17 -10.19
CA LYS A 47 -23.57 -10.20 -9.44
C LYS A 47 -23.74 -10.66 -8.00
N VAL A 48 -23.47 -9.76 -7.06
CA VAL A 48 -23.79 -9.95 -5.65
C VAL A 48 -25.20 -9.40 -5.43
N LYS A 49 -26.12 -10.23 -4.94
CA LYS A 49 -27.48 -9.77 -4.60
C LYS A 49 -27.39 -9.00 -3.29
N LEU A 50 -27.72 -7.71 -3.33
CA LEU A 50 -27.87 -6.93 -2.11
C LEU A 50 -29.11 -7.43 -1.34
N ASN A 51 -28.94 -7.59 -0.04
CA ASN A 51 -30.04 -7.87 0.89
C ASN A 51 -30.70 -6.54 1.29
N PRO A 52 -32.00 -6.31 1.00
CA PRO A 52 -32.71 -5.11 1.41
C PRO A 52 -32.86 -4.98 2.93
N ASP A 53 -32.82 -6.11 3.66
CA ASP A 53 -32.93 -6.11 5.13
C ASP A 53 -31.57 -5.90 5.82
N ASN A 54 -30.46 -5.80 5.07
CA ASN A 54 -29.15 -5.49 5.64
C ASN A 54 -28.99 -3.97 5.76
N PRO A 55 -28.80 -3.41 6.98
CA PRO A 55 -28.60 -1.98 7.17
C PRO A 55 -27.46 -1.38 6.33
N SER A 56 -26.40 -2.15 6.04
CA SER A 56 -25.26 -1.70 5.23
C SER A 56 -25.57 -1.58 3.72
N HIS A 57 -26.73 -2.04 3.27
CA HIS A 57 -27.14 -1.92 1.86
C HIS A 57 -28.26 -0.89 1.66
N LYS A 58 -28.72 -0.24 2.75
CA LYS A 58 -29.88 0.65 2.75
C LYS A 58 -29.73 1.79 1.74
N ASP A 59 -28.54 2.40 1.68
CA ASP A 59 -28.18 3.49 0.78
C ASP A 59 -28.43 3.16 -0.70
N TRP A 60 -28.34 1.89 -1.10
CA TRP A 60 -28.58 1.45 -2.48
C TRP A 60 -30.06 1.38 -2.86
N TYR A 61 -30.97 1.51 -1.89
CA TYR A 61 -32.42 1.45 -2.08
C TYR A 61 -33.14 2.76 -1.76
N GLU A 62 -32.43 3.75 -1.17
CA GLU A 62 -33.01 5.03 -0.76
C GLU A 62 -33.11 6.06 -1.90
N ASP A 63 -32.36 5.91 -2.99
CA ASP A 63 -32.39 6.79 -4.17
C ASP A 63 -33.60 6.55 -5.12
N LYS A 64 -34.81 6.35 -4.57
CA LYS A 64 -36.03 6.17 -5.37
C LYS A 64 -36.82 7.45 -5.60
#